data_AF-A0A2V5QJH1-F1
#
_entry.id   AF-A0A2V5QJH1-F1
#
_cell.length_a   1.000
_cell.length_b   1.000
_cell.length_c   1.000
_cell.angle_alpha   90.00
_cell.angle_beta   90.00
_cell.angle_gamma   90.00
#
_symmetry.space_group_name_H-M   'P 1'
#
loop_
_entity.id
_entity.type
_entity.pdbx_description
1 polymer ?
#
loop_
_entity_poly.entity_id
_entity_poly.type
_entity_poly.pdbx_seq_one_letter_code
_entity_poly.pdbx_strand_id
1 'polypeptide(L)'
;KVGIFAGIHGDEPGSVLGLMQLARALECYPEMGRNYQLWLYPLCNPGGYMDGTRESRSGKDLNRQFWKNSSELEVQLLEKEISKQRFNGIISLHCDDTSYGVYGFGGGALNERLLKQGLAAAERALPRNTAAQIDGFTARHGII
;
A
#
# COMPACT_ATOMS: atom_id res chain seq x y z
N LYS A 1 -13.31 -10.57 -0.10
CA LYS A 1 -11.86 -10.77 -0.20
C LYS A 1 -11.17 -9.44 -0.42
N VAL A 2 -10.35 -8.98 0.52
CA VAL A 2 -9.55 -7.76 0.38
C VAL A 2 -8.08 -8.15 0.51
N GLY A 3 -7.26 -7.71 -0.44
CA GLY A 3 -5.82 -7.89 -0.40
C GLY A 3 -5.16 -6.61 0.13
N ILE A 4 -4.28 -6.73 1.12
CA ILE A 4 -3.50 -5.63 1.67
C ILE A 4 -2.02 -5.93 1.42
N PHE A 5 -1.36 -5.06 0.65
CA PHE A 5 0.00 -5.23 0.19
C PHE A 5 0.87 -4.13 0.78
N ALA A 6 2.10 -4.46 1.19
CA ALA A 6 3.07 -3.52 1.73
C ALA A 6 4.50 -3.86 1.25
N GLY A 7 5.41 -2.90 1.42
CA GLY A 7 6.83 -3.10 1.13
C GLY A 7 7.12 -3.43 -0.33
N ILE A 8 6.38 -2.85 -1.29
CA ILE A 8 6.72 -2.96 -2.72
C ILE A 8 7.93 -2.08 -3.07
N HIS A 9 8.12 -0.97 -2.35
CA HIS A 9 9.40 -0.26 -2.27
C HIS A 9 10.11 -0.70 -0.98
N GLY A 10 11.36 -1.12 -1.11
CA GLY A 10 12.09 -1.71 0.01
C GLY A 10 12.51 -0.71 1.09
N ASP A 11 12.67 0.56 0.71
CA ASP A 11 13.00 1.69 1.59
C ASP A 11 11.78 2.29 2.32
N GLU A 12 10.60 1.67 2.22
CA GLU A 12 9.37 2.09 2.90
C GLU A 12 8.99 1.13 4.07
N PRO A 13 9.84 0.94 5.10
CA PRO A 13 9.61 -0.05 6.16
C PRO A 13 8.37 0.26 7.03
N GLY A 14 7.93 1.52 7.07
CA GLY A 14 6.71 1.91 7.79
C GLY A 14 5.47 1.19 7.28
N SER A 15 5.38 0.92 5.97
CA SER A 15 4.26 0.16 5.38
C SER A 15 4.22 -1.29 5.89
N VAL A 16 5.39 -1.94 5.94
CA VAL A 16 5.58 -3.32 6.43
C VAL A 16 5.22 -3.39 7.91
N LEU A 17 5.76 -2.49 8.73
CA LEU A 17 5.51 -2.45 10.17
C LEU A 17 4.04 -2.16 10.48
N GLY A 18 3.41 -1.25 9.74
CA GLY A 18 1.98 -0.94 9.90
C GLY A 18 1.09 -2.16 9.62
N LEU A 19 1.37 -2.91 8.56
CA LEU A 19 0.63 -4.13 8.24
C LEU A 19 0.85 -5.24 9.27
N MET A 20 2.08 -5.37 9.79
CA MET A 20 2.37 -6.31 10.88
C MET A 20 1.64 -5.93 12.18
N GLN A 21 1.53 -4.64 12.49
CA GLN A 21 0.74 -4.17 13.63
C GLN A 21 -0.75 -4.45 13.45
N LEU A 22 -1.30 -4.26 12.25
CA LEU A 22 -2.67 -4.63 11.93
C LEU A 22 -2.90 -6.14 12.12
N ALA A 23 -1.99 -7.00 11.65
CA ALA A 23 -2.10 -8.44 11.83
C ALA A 23 -2.16 -8.84 13.31
N ARG A 24 -1.29 -8.26 14.15
CA ARG A 24 -1.31 -8.48 15.61
C ARG A 24 -2.60 -7.96 16.25
N ALA A 25 -3.09 -6.79 15.81
CA ALA A 25 -4.34 -6.25 16.31
C ALA A 25 -5.53 -7.16 15.96
N LEU A 26 -5.56 -7.74 14.76
CA LEU A 26 -6.61 -8.69 14.34
C LEU A 26 -6.55 -10.02 15.12
N GLU A 27 -5.36 -10.43 15.57
CA GLU A 27 -5.21 -11.58 16.47
C GLU A 27 -5.78 -11.29 17.86
N CYS A 28 -5.50 -10.10 18.42
CA CYS A 28 -6.02 -9.68 19.73
C CYS A 28 -7.53 -9.34 19.69
N TYR A 29 -8.00 -8.79 18.57
CA TYR A 29 -9.35 -8.22 18.39
C TYR A 29 -9.99 -8.75 17.10
N PRO A 30 -10.28 -10.07 17.00
CA PRO A 30 -10.74 -10.70 15.76
C PRO A 30 -12.08 -10.15 15.24
N GLU A 31 -12.90 -9.54 16.12
CA GLU A 31 -14.13 -8.86 15.75
C GLU A 31 -13.93 -7.71 14.76
N MET A 32 -12.76 -7.05 14.77
CA MET A 32 -12.42 -5.97 13.83
C MET A 32 -12.38 -6.47 12.37
N GLY A 33 -11.98 -7.73 12.17
CA GLY A 33 -11.83 -8.34 10.85
C GLY A 33 -12.96 -9.29 10.46
N ARG A 34 -13.90 -9.60 11.36
CA ARG A 34 -14.82 -10.74 11.24
C ARG A 34 -15.68 -10.75 9.97
N ASN A 35 -16.00 -9.58 9.43
CA ASN A 35 -16.82 -9.44 8.23
C ASN A 35 -16.01 -9.46 6.93
N TYR A 36 -14.69 -9.64 7.01
CA TYR A 36 -13.79 -9.59 5.87
C TYR A 36 -12.93 -10.86 5.78
N GLN A 37 -12.78 -11.36 4.56
CA GLN A 37 -11.68 -12.26 4.25
C GLN A 37 -10.48 -11.43 3.82
N LEU A 38 -9.55 -11.21 4.75
CA LEU A 38 -8.34 -10.42 4.57
C LEU A 38 -7.17 -11.32 4.13
N TRP A 39 -6.44 -10.86 3.12
CA TRP A 39 -5.18 -11.45 2.67
C TRP A 39 -4.09 -10.41 2.85
N LEU A 40 -3.05 -10.73 3.62
CA LEU A 40 -1.99 -9.80 3.98
C LEU A 40 -0.69 -10.22 3.31
N TYR A 41 -0.08 -9.29 2.56
CA TYR A 41 1.21 -9.46 1.89
C TYR A 41 2.17 -8.41 2.45
N PRO A 42 2.86 -8.71 3.57
CA PRO A 42 3.58 -7.71 4.35
C PRO A 42 4.86 -7.20 3.68
N LEU A 43 5.45 -7.99 2.76
CA LEU A 43 6.71 -7.64 2.13
C LEU A 43 6.75 -8.14 0.69
N CYS A 44 6.55 -7.23 -0.27
CA CYS A 44 6.52 -7.53 -1.70
C CYS A 44 7.90 -7.45 -2.38
N ASN A 45 8.81 -6.62 -1.89
CA ASN A 45 10.19 -6.45 -2.38
C ASN A 45 11.21 -6.83 -1.28
N PRO A 46 11.41 -8.12 -0.99
CA PRO A 46 12.31 -8.55 0.07
C PRO A 46 13.77 -8.18 -0.21
N GLY A 47 14.20 -8.19 -1.48
CA GLY A 47 15.56 -7.80 -1.87
C GLY A 47 15.84 -6.33 -1.56
N GLY A 48 14.98 -5.43 -2.05
CA GLY A 48 15.11 -4.00 -1.76
C GLY A 48 14.98 -3.67 -0.28
N TYR A 49 14.13 -4.38 0.46
CA TYR A 49 13.99 -4.17 1.91
C TYR A 49 15.27 -4.52 2.68
N MET A 50 15.92 -5.65 2.35
CA MET A 50 17.18 -6.04 2.97
C MET A 50 18.30 -5.04 2.67
N ASP A 51 18.27 -4.42 1.49
CA ASP A 51 19.30 -3.52 1.02
C ASP A 51 18.97 -2.03 1.34
N GLY A 52 17.78 -1.75 1.87
CA GLY A 52 17.30 -0.40 2.18
C GLY A 52 17.06 0.46 0.94
N THR A 53 16.66 -0.15 -0.18
CA THR A 53 16.46 0.54 -1.47
C THR A 53 15.01 0.50 -1.93
N ARG A 54 14.57 1.56 -2.61
CA ARG A 54 13.27 1.61 -3.31
C ARG A 54 13.11 0.45 -4.29
N GLU A 55 14.13 0.24 -5.11
CA GLU A 55 14.17 -0.71 -6.20
C GLU A 55 14.43 -2.14 -5.71
N SER A 56 14.15 -3.14 -6.54
CA SER A 56 14.62 -4.51 -6.33
C SER A 56 16.14 -4.60 -6.56
N ARG A 57 16.74 -5.75 -6.22
CA ARG A 57 18.17 -6.02 -6.45
C ARG A 57 18.60 -5.96 -7.92
N SER A 58 17.67 -6.04 -8.86
CA SER A 58 17.94 -5.87 -10.29
C SER A 58 17.87 -4.39 -10.73
N GLY A 59 17.64 -3.46 -9.80
CA GLY A 59 17.53 -2.02 -10.06
C GLY A 59 16.19 -1.63 -10.69
N LYS A 60 15.10 -2.36 -10.40
CA LYS A 60 13.76 -2.06 -10.93
C LYS A 60 12.83 -1.53 -9.84
N ASP A 61 12.14 -0.43 -10.13
CA ASP A 61 10.94 -0.01 -9.38
C ASP A 61 9.81 -1.00 -9.70
N LEU A 62 9.58 -1.96 -8.78
CA LEU A 62 8.61 -3.04 -8.95
C LEU A 62 7.17 -2.53 -9.11
N ASN A 63 6.83 -1.41 -8.47
CA ASN A 63 5.49 -0.82 -8.56
C ASN A 63 5.17 -0.32 -9.99
N ARG A 64 6.19 -0.15 -10.84
CA ARG A 64 6.04 0.24 -12.25
C ARG A 64 6.03 -0.93 -13.23
N GLN A 65 6.25 -2.15 -12.76
CA GLN A 65 6.45 -3.35 -13.58
C GLN A 65 5.17 -4.17 -13.84
N PHE A 66 4.09 -3.92 -13.10
CA PHE A 66 2.86 -4.69 -13.22
C PHE A 66 2.20 -4.59 -14.61
N TRP A 67 1.68 -5.72 -15.07
CA TRP A 67 0.91 -5.96 -16.29
C TRP A 67 1.67 -5.62 -17.58
N LYS A 68 3.00 -5.72 -17.54
CA LYS A 68 3.91 -5.40 -18.67
C LYS A 68 4.82 -6.55 -19.08
N ASN A 69 4.48 -7.77 -18.69
CA ASN A 69 5.32 -8.96 -18.91
C ASN A 69 6.73 -8.78 -18.31
N SER A 70 6.79 -8.38 -17.03
CA SER A 70 8.04 -8.12 -16.34
C SER A 70 8.88 -9.40 -16.15
N SER A 71 10.20 -9.25 -16.18
CA SER A 71 11.15 -10.32 -15.82
C SER A 71 11.35 -10.46 -14.30
N GLU A 72 10.82 -9.54 -13.49
CA GLU A 72 10.96 -9.56 -12.03
C GLU A 72 10.08 -10.67 -11.44
N LEU A 73 10.70 -11.60 -10.70
CA LEU A 73 10.01 -12.77 -10.14
C LEU A 73 8.95 -12.37 -9.11
N GLU A 74 9.24 -11.36 -8.30
CA GLU A 74 8.32 -10.77 -7.34
C GLU A 74 7.03 -10.30 -8.04
N VAL A 75 7.17 -9.59 -9.15
CA VAL A 75 6.05 -9.06 -9.94
C VAL A 75 5.25 -10.20 -10.55
N GLN A 76 5.91 -11.19 -11.16
CA GLN A 76 5.24 -12.37 -11.73
C GLN A 76 4.42 -13.14 -10.69
N LEU A 77 4.97 -13.32 -9.48
CA LEU A 77 4.28 -13.97 -8.37
C LEU A 77 3.08 -13.16 -7.88
N LEU A 78 3.25 -11.84 -7.71
CA LEU A 78 2.19 -10.95 -7.27
C LEU A 78 1.06 -10.85 -8.29
N GLU A 79 1.36 -10.75 -9.59
CA GLU A 79 0.35 -10.77 -10.66
C GLU A 79 -0.45 -12.06 -10.65
N LYS A 80 0.24 -13.21 -10.57
CA LYS A 80 -0.41 -14.52 -10.49
C LYS A 80 -1.33 -14.61 -9.27
N GLU A 81 -0.89 -14.11 -8.12
CA GLU A 81 -1.66 -14.10 -6.90
C GLU A 81 -2.89 -13.18 -7.00
N ILE A 82 -2.73 -11.95 -7.51
CA ILE A 82 -3.82 -11.01 -7.74
C ILE A 82 -4.88 -11.62 -8.69
N SER A 83 -4.44 -12.22 -9.81
CA SER A 83 -5.33 -12.89 -10.76
C SER A 83 -6.03 -14.10 -10.15
N LYS A 84 -5.32 -14.93 -9.37
CA LYS A 84 -5.86 -16.13 -8.74
C LYS A 84 -6.89 -15.79 -7.66
N GLN A 85 -6.58 -14.82 -6.80
CA GLN A 85 -7.43 -14.51 -5.65
C GLN A 85 -8.71 -13.75 -6.04
N ARG A 86 -8.70 -13.01 -7.17
CA ARG A 86 -9.83 -12.20 -7.64
C ARG A 86 -10.40 -11.35 -6.49
N PHE A 87 -9.54 -10.49 -5.94
CA PHE A 87 -9.92 -9.61 -4.83
C PHE A 87 -11.10 -8.72 -5.19
N ASN A 88 -11.94 -8.42 -4.18
CA ASN A 88 -13.00 -7.43 -4.30
C ASN A 88 -12.48 -5.99 -4.10
N GLY A 89 -11.28 -5.86 -3.52
CA GLY A 89 -10.57 -4.60 -3.33
C GLY A 89 -9.12 -4.87 -2.94
N ILE A 90 -8.24 -3.94 -3.33
CA ILE A 90 -6.80 -3.97 -3.01
C ILE A 90 -6.46 -2.68 -2.29
N ILE A 91 -5.68 -2.79 -1.22
CA ILE A 91 -5.07 -1.67 -0.51
C ILE A 91 -3.56 -1.85 -0.64
N SER A 92 -2.88 -0.87 -1.23
CA SER A 92 -1.41 -0.81 -1.27
C SER A 92 -0.93 0.21 -0.25
N LEU A 93 -0.14 -0.23 0.73
CA LEU A 93 0.44 0.61 1.77
C LEU A 93 1.82 1.08 1.33
N HIS A 94 2.05 2.39 1.47
CA HIS A 94 3.28 3.06 1.10
C HIS A 94 3.69 4.07 2.17
N CYS A 95 4.96 4.48 2.12
CA CYS A 95 5.48 5.64 2.86
C CYS A 95 6.10 6.63 1.86
N ASP A 96 5.97 7.93 2.13
CA ASP A 96 6.58 8.98 1.32
C ASP A 96 7.36 9.90 2.26
N ASP A 97 8.69 9.85 2.18
CA ASP A 97 9.61 10.65 2.99
C ASP A 97 9.74 12.10 2.50
N THR A 98 9.18 12.41 1.32
CA THR A 98 9.13 13.75 0.76
C THR A 98 7.84 14.50 1.10
N SER A 99 6.84 13.81 1.66
CA SER A 99 5.56 14.39 2.07
C SER A 99 5.56 14.77 3.55
N TYR A 100 5.03 15.95 3.88
CA TYR A 100 4.87 16.37 5.28
C TYR A 100 3.66 15.69 5.99
N GLY A 101 2.84 14.95 5.26
CA GLY A 101 1.60 14.39 5.77
C GLY A 101 1.03 13.25 4.92
N VAL A 102 0.04 12.54 5.46
CA VAL A 102 -0.62 11.43 4.77
C VAL A 102 -1.50 11.91 3.61
N TYR A 103 -1.52 11.13 2.55
CA TYR A 103 -2.42 11.31 1.42
C TYR A 103 -2.80 9.94 0.84
N GLY A 104 -3.82 9.90 0.00
CA GLY A 104 -4.31 8.68 -0.63
C GLY A 104 -4.24 8.79 -2.16
N PHE A 105 -3.90 7.68 -2.81
CA PHE A 105 -3.98 7.55 -4.26
C PHE A 105 -5.21 6.73 -4.64
N GLY A 106 -6.12 7.28 -5.44
CA GLY A 106 -7.25 6.50 -5.93
C GLY A 106 -8.33 7.28 -6.65
N GLY A 107 -8.77 6.74 -7.80
CA GLY A 107 -9.84 7.32 -8.60
C GLY A 107 -11.22 6.69 -8.38
N GLY A 108 -12.27 7.48 -8.54
CA GLY A 108 -13.67 7.05 -8.52
C GLY A 108 -14.34 7.16 -7.14
N ALA A 109 -15.66 7.37 -7.15
CA ALA A 109 -16.43 7.74 -5.96
C ALA A 109 -16.30 6.76 -4.78
N LEU A 110 -16.17 5.46 -5.07
CA LEU A 110 -16.00 4.44 -4.02
C LEU A 110 -14.64 4.59 -3.33
N ASN A 111 -13.56 4.69 -4.10
CA ASN A 111 -12.20 4.82 -3.58
C ASN A 111 -12.04 6.12 -2.82
N GLU A 112 -12.56 7.24 -3.35
CA GLU A 112 -12.55 8.51 -2.64
C GLU A 112 -13.25 8.45 -1.28
N ARG A 113 -14.39 7.77 -1.18
CA ARG A 113 -15.11 7.62 0.09
C ARG A 113 -14.31 6.79 1.09
N LEU A 114 -13.69 5.70 0.64
CA LEU A 114 -12.85 4.84 1.48
C LEU A 114 -11.59 5.60 1.94
N LEU A 115 -10.92 6.30 1.03
CA LEU A 115 -9.75 7.11 1.32
C LEU A 115 -10.08 8.25 2.30
N LYS A 116 -11.22 8.93 2.17
CA LYS A 116 -11.64 9.96 3.14
C LYS A 116 -11.72 9.42 4.57
N GLN A 117 -12.27 8.22 4.74
CA GLN A 117 -12.36 7.57 6.06
C GLN A 117 -10.98 7.11 6.56
N GLY A 118 -10.17 6.52 5.67
CA GLY A 118 -8.80 6.10 5.99
C GLY A 118 -7.91 7.27 6.41
N LEU A 119 -7.96 8.38 5.68
CA LEU A 119 -7.21 9.60 6.00
C LEU A 119 -7.66 10.21 7.32
N ALA A 120 -8.97 10.25 7.60
CA ALA A 120 -9.48 10.73 8.89
C ALA A 120 -8.99 9.88 10.08
N ALA A 121 -8.81 8.57 9.88
CA ALA A 121 -8.20 7.71 10.89
C ALA A 121 -6.69 7.94 11.02
N ALA A 122 -5.99 8.08 9.89
CA ALA A 122 -4.54 8.32 9.84
C ALA A 122 -4.12 9.67 10.44
N GLU A 123 -5.00 10.68 10.41
CA GLU A 123 -4.80 12.00 11.03
C GLU A 123 -4.57 11.96 12.55
N ARG A 124 -4.88 10.83 13.20
CA ARG A 124 -4.54 10.60 14.61
C ARG A 124 -3.03 10.40 14.84
N ALA A 125 -2.29 10.03 13.79
CA ALA A 125 -0.87 9.72 13.85
C ALA A 125 0.00 10.75 13.09
N LEU A 126 -0.44 11.23 11.93
CA LEU A 126 0.28 12.20 11.10
C LEU A 126 -0.72 13.16 10.43
N PRO A 127 -0.43 14.48 10.32
CA PRO A 127 -1.32 15.40 9.60
C PRO A 127 -1.56 14.94 8.16
N ARG A 128 -2.68 15.34 7.58
CA ARG A 128 -2.96 15.14 6.16
C ARG A 128 -2.19 16.14 5.31
N ASN A 129 -1.66 15.72 4.17
CA ASN A 129 -1.13 16.62 3.17
C ASN A 129 -2.28 17.34 2.43
N THR A 130 -2.35 18.66 2.60
CA THR A 130 -3.36 19.55 2.00
C THR A 130 -2.82 20.37 0.83
N ALA A 131 -1.63 20.07 0.32
CA ALA A 131 -1.08 20.74 -0.85
C ALA A 131 -2.01 20.54 -2.07
N ALA A 132 -2.09 21.54 -2.95
CA ALA A 132 -2.85 21.43 -4.19
C ALA A 132 -2.20 20.48 -5.21
N GLN A 133 -0.90 20.21 -5.04
CA GLN A 133 -0.15 19.19 -5.80
C GLN A 133 0.64 18.29 -4.85
N ILE A 134 0.59 16.98 -5.09
CA ILE A 134 1.32 15.95 -4.35
C ILE A 134 1.86 14.95 -5.38
N ASP A 135 3.16 14.64 -5.32
CA ASP A 135 3.83 13.72 -6.26
C ASP A 135 3.56 14.05 -7.75
N GLY A 136 3.44 15.34 -8.08
CA GLY A 136 3.15 15.81 -9.44
C GLY A 136 1.68 15.70 -9.88
N PHE A 137 0.79 15.19 -9.04
CA PHE A 137 -0.65 15.10 -9.30
C PHE A 137 -1.42 16.23 -8.62
N THR A 138 -2.55 16.63 -9.23
CA THR A 138 -3.50 17.55 -8.56
C THR A 138 -4.17 16.82 -7.41
N ALA A 139 -4.14 17.41 -6.22
CA ALA A 139 -4.71 16.83 -5.03
C ALA A 139 -5.95 17.59 -4.56
N ARG A 140 -6.94 16.86 -4.05
CA ARG A 140 -8.12 17.44 -3.39
C ARG A 140 -8.37 16.75 -2.05
N HIS A 141 -8.25 17.50 -0.96
CA HIS A 141 -8.39 16.99 0.42
C HIS A 141 -7.47 15.79 0.73
N GLY A 142 -6.23 15.84 0.24
CA GLY A 142 -5.22 14.79 0.44
C GLY A 142 -5.46 13.53 -0.37
N ILE A 143 -6.21 13.62 -1.47
CA ILE A 143 -6.40 12.51 -2.43
C ILE A 143 -5.89 12.96 -3.80
N ILE A 144 -5.05 12.13 -4.41
CA ILE A 144 -4.56 12.26 -5.79
C ILE A 144 -5.11 11.16 -6.70
#